data_AF-F4SBR9-F1
#
_entry.id   AF-F4SBR9-F1
#
_cell.length_a   1.000
_cell.length_b   1.000
_cell.length_c   1.000
_cell.angle_alpha   90.00
_cell.angle_beta   90.00
_cell.angle_gamma   90.00
#
_symmetry.space_group_name_H-M   'P 1'
#
loop_
_entity.id
_entity.type
_entity.pdbx_description
1 polymer ?
#
loop_
_entity_poly.entity_id
_entity_poly.type
_entity_poly.pdbx_seq_one_letter_code
_entity_poly.pdbx_strand_id
1 'polypeptide(L)'
;MYQKSKGLEERPSYPVHLVKLPSTSKLLKHGRIAGSVKSQNHAVSSWLPAQYTGYCQAVAEYIRYLLGVTDVQPTWPPSPTTAEISHLPEHPDDAITNDKTVFNSNIFSPATQRWVRGRAQDIAKMARNPNMRQTRRKSDRKRTLFEYRKSTIKQHLGEHALLYLPNVDCCSDTEDDEDGNVIVVDSLWREERYREFLHTVDKLSIHYAKETQGARSAAQRLDSRRQPSTRVDERAAVAPNLPKQCYREEFYSNLRQTERYLITVEGGSESLESLLAKARALSK
;
A
#
# COMPACT_ATOMS: atom_id res chain seq x y z
N MET A 1 -25.70 -14.74 -25.13
CA MET A 1 -24.51 -14.38 -25.94
C MET A 1 -24.44 -12.86 -26.01
N TYR A 2 -23.53 -12.23 -25.25
CA TYR A 2 -23.34 -10.78 -25.25
C TYR A 2 -22.08 -10.45 -26.06
N GLN A 3 -22.24 -9.92 -27.26
CA GLN A 3 -21.13 -9.36 -28.05
C GLN A 3 -20.84 -7.96 -27.52
N LYS A 4 -19.68 -7.80 -26.86
CA LYS A 4 -19.11 -6.50 -26.50
C LYS A 4 -18.32 -5.97 -27.70
N SER A 5 -18.90 -5.05 -28.46
CA SER A 5 -18.19 -4.25 -29.46
C SER A 5 -17.24 -3.29 -28.75
N LYS A 6 -15.94 -3.63 -28.73
CA LYS A 6 -14.89 -2.67 -28.40
C LYS A 6 -14.71 -1.74 -29.59
N GLY A 7 -15.20 -0.51 -29.47
CA GLY A 7 -14.79 0.58 -30.33
C GLY A 7 -13.30 0.81 -30.15
N LEU A 8 -12.50 0.43 -31.16
CA LEU A 8 -11.14 0.91 -31.31
C LEU A 8 -11.25 2.36 -31.80
N GLU A 9 -11.15 3.32 -30.89
CA GLU A 9 -10.73 4.67 -31.27
C GLU A 9 -9.33 4.55 -31.84
N GLU A 10 -9.20 4.84 -33.14
CA GLU A 10 -7.92 4.99 -33.81
C GLU A 10 -7.16 6.13 -33.13
N ARG A 11 -6.12 5.76 -32.38
CA ARG A 11 -5.21 6.75 -31.80
C ARG A 11 -4.58 7.53 -32.94
N PRO A 12 -4.53 8.87 -32.87
CA PRO A 12 -3.85 9.68 -33.89
C PRO A 12 -2.41 9.17 -34.07
N SER A 13 -2.13 8.70 -35.28
CA SER A 13 -0.83 8.19 -35.70
C SER A 13 0.11 9.38 -35.91
N TYR A 14 0.76 9.85 -34.85
CA TYR A 14 1.83 10.83 -34.99
C TYR A 14 2.99 10.21 -35.77
N PRO A 15 3.54 10.88 -36.81
CA PRO A 15 4.75 10.44 -37.47
C PRO A 15 5.90 10.52 -36.47
N VAL A 16 6.24 9.38 -35.86
CA VAL A 16 7.41 9.28 -34.99
C VAL A 16 8.63 9.36 -35.90
N HIS A 17 9.20 10.56 -36.04
CA HIS A 17 10.56 10.70 -36.53
C HIS A 17 11.48 9.98 -35.53
N LEU A 18 11.77 8.71 -35.84
CA LEU A 18 12.64 7.85 -35.05
C LEU A 18 14.05 8.47 -35.08
N VAL A 19 14.36 9.22 -34.02
CA VAL A 19 15.72 9.68 -33.73
C VAL A 19 16.62 8.45 -33.76
N LYS A 20 17.47 8.35 -34.77
CA LYS A 20 18.47 7.28 -34.87
C LYS A 20 19.52 7.53 -33.81
N LEU A 21 19.37 6.87 -32.67
CA LEU A 21 20.40 6.87 -31.64
C LEU A 21 21.70 6.27 -32.21
N PRO A 22 22.87 6.79 -31.83
CA PRO A 22 24.15 6.22 -32.26
C PRO A 22 24.22 4.75 -31.84
N SER A 23 24.89 3.92 -32.65
CA SER A 23 25.03 2.47 -32.42
C SER A 23 25.72 2.11 -31.10
N THR A 24 26.44 3.05 -30.51
CA THR A 24 27.07 2.96 -29.18
C THR A 24 26.14 3.35 -28.03
N SER A 25 24.90 3.76 -28.32
CA SER A 25 23.94 4.18 -27.31
C SER A 25 23.52 3.01 -26.43
N LYS A 26 23.78 3.14 -25.14
CA LYS A 26 23.38 2.16 -24.12
C LYS A 26 21.86 2.07 -23.92
N LEU A 27 21.08 2.95 -24.57
CA LEU A 27 19.61 2.90 -24.62
C LEU A 27 19.09 1.86 -25.64
N LEU A 28 19.97 1.35 -26.50
CA LEU A 28 19.65 0.28 -27.45
C LEU A 28 19.88 -1.08 -26.79
N LYS A 29 18.82 -1.90 -26.70
CA LYS A 29 18.94 -3.31 -26.33
C LYS A 29 18.84 -4.13 -27.62
N HIS A 30 19.93 -4.77 -28.02
CA HIS A 30 20.07 -5.47 -29.32
C HIS A 30 19.80 -4.56 -30.53
N GLY A 31 20.30 -3.32 -30.51
CA GLY A 31 20.14 -2.39 -31.64
C GLY A 31 18.72 -1.81 -31.79
N ARG A 32 17.81 -2.05 -30.84
CA ARG A 32 16.45 -1.50 -30.83
C ARG A 32 16.21 -0.67 -29.58
N ILE A 33 15.48 0.43 -29.75
CA ILE A 33 14.97 1.23 -28.63
C ILE A 33 13.95 0.38 -27.87
N ALA A 34 14.03 0.40 -26.55
CA ALA A 34 13.08 -0.32 -25.70
C ALA A 34 11.65 0.21 -25.97
N GLY A 35 10.74 -0.67 -26.40
CA GLY A 35 9.41 -0.28 -26.89
C GLY A 35 8.43 0.22 -25.83
N SER A 36 8.82 0.27 -24.55
CA SER A 36 8.00 0.84 -23.49
C SER A 36 8.84 1.71 -22.54
N VAL A 37 8.24 2.77 -22.01
CA VAL A 37 8.83 3.61 -20.96
C VAL A 37 9.34 2.77 -19.79
N LYS A 38 8.62 1.71 -19.43
CA LYS A 38 9.03 0.78 -18.35
C LYS A 38 10.36 0.07 -18.66
N SER A 39 10.58 -0.39 -19.89
CA SER A 39 11.84 -1.04 -20.25
C SER A 39 12.98 -0.06 -20.45
N GLN A 40 12.71 1.18 -20.89
CA GLN A 40 13.69 2.26 -20.91
C GLN A 40 14.13 2.65 -19.49
N ASN A 41 13.17 2.87 -18.59
CA ASN A 41 13.44 3.13 -17.16
C ASN A 41 14.22 1.99 -16.51
N HIS A 42 13.90 0.74 -16.85
CA HIS A 42 14.67 -0.42 -16.38
C HIS A 42 16.10 -0.42 -16.91
N ALA A 43 16.33 -0.06 -18.17
CA ALA A 43 17.68 -0.01 -18.75
C ALA A 43 18.59 1.02 -18.03
N VAL A 44 18.03 2.17 -17.66
CA VAL A 44 18.76 3.22 -16.93
C VAL A 44 18.74 3.04 -15.40
N SER A 45 17.93 2.11 -14.88
CA SER A 45 17.80 1.89 -13.43
C SER A 45 19.12 1.52 -12.76
N SER A 46 20.03 0.89 -13.49
CA SER A 46 21.38 0.58 -13.02
C SER A 46 22.29 1.81 -12.86
N TRP A 47 21.93 2.94 -13.47
CA TRP A 47 22.69 4.20 -13.39
C TRP A 47 22.18 5.12 -12.29
N LEU A 48 20.94 4.93 -11.87
CA LEU A 48 20.34 5.69 -10.78
C LEU A 48 20.63 4.97 -9.45
N PRO A 49 20.83 5.71 -8.35
CA PRO A 49 20.84 5.09 -7.04
C PRO A 49 19.51 4.36 -6.83
N ALA A 50 19.53 3.25 -6.08
CA ALA A 50 18.30 2.51 -5.84
C ALA A 50 17.25 3.43 -5.19
N GLN A 51 16.00 3.36 -5.67
CA GLN A 51 14.90 4.24 -5.26
C GLN A 51 14.63 4.27 -3.75
N TYR A 52 15.01 3.20 -3.04
CA TYR A 52 14.85 3.05 -1.60
C TYR A 52 16.05 3.55 -0.77
N THR A 53 17.07 4.12 -1.41
CA THR A 53 18.20 4.71 -0.69
C THR A 53 17.78 6.01 0.02
N GLY A 54 18.41 6.30 1.16
CA GLY A 54 18.18 7.56 1.87
C GLY A 54 18.50 8.78 1.00
N TYR A 55 19.43 8.67 0.05
CA TYR A 55 19.73 9.73 -0.91
C TYR A 55 18.56 10.03 -1.86
N CYS A 56 17.99 9.01 -2.51
CA CYS A 56 16.82 9.21 -3.38
C CYS A 56 15.62 9.75 -2.60
N GLN A 57 15.41 9.28 -1.37
CA GLN A 57 14.34 9.81 -0.51
C GLN A 57 14.57 11.27 -0.14
N ALA A 58 15.80 11.65 0.23
CA ALA A 58 16.16 13.04 0.51
C ALA A 58 15.98 13.93 -0.72
N VAL A 59 16.38 13.48 -1.91
CA VAL A 59 16.13 14.22 -3.17
C VAL A 59 14.62 14.38 -3.42
N ALA A 60 13.83 13.33 -3.24
CA ALA A 60 12.39 13.40 -3.42
C ALA A 60 11.72 14.35 -2.41
N GLU A 61 12.14 14.32 -1.14
CA GLU A 61 11.67 15.27 -0.12
C GLU A 61 12.06 16.71 -0.46
N TYR A 62 13.29 16.94 -0.96
CA TYR A 62 13.72 18.26 -1.40
C TYR A 62 12.90 18.78 -2.58
N ILE A 63 12.62 17.94 -3.58
CA ILE A 63 11.78 18.30 -4.73
C ILE A 63 10.36 18.63 -4.26
N ARG A 64 9.79 17.82 -3.38
CA ARG A 64 8.47 18.11 -2.77
C ARG A 64 8.46 19.44 -2.04
N TYR A 65 9.51 19.72 -1.26
CA TYR A 65 9.68 21.00 -0.59
C TYR A 65 9.72 22.17 -1.58
N LEU A 66 10.50 22.07 -2.66
CA LEU A 66 10.55 23.11 -3.70
C LEU A 66 9.21 23.33 -4.40
N LEU A 67 8.42 22.26 -4.56
CA LEU A 67 7.08 22.33 -5.14
C LEU A 67 6.00 22.78 -4.15
N GLY A 68 6.36 23.08 -2.89
CA GLY A 68 5.39 23.43 -1.84
C GLY A 68 4.50 22.26 -1.43
N VAL A 69 4.87 21.02 -1.77
CA VAL A 69 4.11 19.81 -1.47
C VAL A 69 4.56 19.26 -0.11
N THR A 70 3.96 19.76 0.96
CA THR A 70 4.26 19.31 2.34
C THR A 70 3.34 18.20 2.84
N ASP A 71 2.19 18.00 2.19
CA ASP A 71 1.16 17.07 2.66
C ASP A 71 1.46 15.62 2.29
N VAL A 72 1.01 14.71 3.18
CA VAL A 72 1.12 13.25 2.99
C VAL A 72 0.29 12.79 1.78
N GLN A 73 -0.77 13.53 1.43
CA GLN A 73 -1.55 13.36 0.21
C GLN A 73 -1.62 14.68 -0.56
N PRO A 74 -0.69 14.91 -1.50
CA PRO A 74 -0.73 16.10 -2.34
C PRO A 74 -2.04 16.15 -3.12
N THR A 75 -2.78 17.25 -3.00
CA THR A 75 -3.77 17.62 -4.02
C THR A 75 -3.03 18.16 -5.23
N TRP A 76 -2.79 17.30 -6.21
CA TRP A 76 -2.23 17.74 -7.48
C TRP A 76 -3.19 18.70 -8.17
N PRO A 77 -2.69 19.76 -8.83
CA PRO A 77 -3.54 20.57 -9.68
C PRO A 77 -4.18 19.70 -10.76
N PRO A 78 -5.38 20.06 -11.26
CA PRO A 78 -5.99 19.35 -12.39
C PRO A 78 -5.04 19.37 -13.59
N SER A 79 -5.16 18.36 -14.46
CA SER A 79 -4.40 18.33 -15.71
C SER A 79 -4.63 19.63 -16.49
N PRO A 80 -3.59 20.20 -17.14
CA PRO A 80 -3.74 21.40 -17.95
C PRO A 80 -4.81 21.22 -19.02
N THR A 81 -5.58 22.26 -19.27
CA THR A 81 -6.57 22.31 -20.34
C THR A 81 -5.90 22.43 -21.70
N THR A 82 -6.59 22.03 -22.78
CA THR A 82 -6.07 22.14 -24.15
C THR A 82 -5.71 23.59 -24.51
N ALA A 83 -6.44 24.57 -23.98
CA ALA A 83 -6.14 25.99 -24.16
C ALA A 83 -4.82 26.38 -23.48
N GLU A 84 -4.59 25.95 -22.24
CA GLU A 84 -3.31 26.19 -21.54
C GLU A 84 -2.13 25.52 -22.26
N ILE A 85 -2.33 24.30 -22.79
CA ILE A 85 -1.32 23.60 -23.57
C ILE A 85 -1.00 24.37 -24.86
N SER A 86 -2.00 24.98 -25.51
CA SER A 86 -1.79 25.77 -26.73
C SER A 86 -1.01 27.08 -26.51
N HIS A 87 -0.89 27.53 -25.25
CA HIS A 87 -0.08 28.70 -24.89
C HIS A 87 1.38 28.35 -24.57
N LEU A 88 1.75 27.06 -24.54
CA LEU A 88 3.14 26.68 -24.32
C LEU A 88 4.00 27.10 -25.52
N PRO A 89 5.19 27.66 -25.29
CA PRO A 89 6.10 27.99 -26.39
C PRO A 89 6.44 26.75 -27.21
N GLU A 90 6.34 26.85 -28.53
CA GLU A 90 6.89 25.83 -29.41
C GLU A 90 8.42 25.91 -29.32
N HIS A 91 9.01 24.90 -28.68
CA HIS A 91 10.46 24.75 -28.64
C HIS A 91 10.88 23.83 -29.78
N PRO A 92 11.80 24.26 -30.66
CA PRO A 92 12.28 23.40 -31.73
C PRO A 92 13.09 22.24 -31.14
N ASP A 93 12.99 21.06 -31.75
CA ASP A 93 13.58 19.81 -31.24
C ASP A 93 15.10 19.91 -31.03
N ASP A 94 15.78 20.73 -31.83
CA ASP A 94 17.21 20.99 -31.73
C ASP A 94 17.56 21.83 -30.51
N ALA A 95 16.74 22.80 -30.12
CA ALA A 95 16.94 23.56 -28.89
C ALA A 95 16.83 22.66 -27.65
N ILE A 96 15.85 21.75 -27.62
CA ILE A 96 15.66 20.80 -26.50
C ILE A 96 16.84 19.82 -26.42
N THR A 97 17.27 19.27 -27.55
CA THR A 97 18.35 18.26 -27.57
C THR A 97 19.74 18.85 -27.35
N ASN A 98 19.95 20.11 -27.73
CA ASN A 98 21.22 20.82 -27.54
C ASN A 98 21.32 21.53 -26.18
N ASP A 99 20.21 21.70 -25.46
CA ASP A 99 20.22 22.29 -24.13
C ASP A 99 20.88 21.34 -23.11
N LYS A 100 22.19 21.56 -22.92
CA LYS A 100 22.99 20.85 -21.90
C LYS A 100 22.86 21.47 -20.52
N THR A 101 22.15 22.60 -20.36
CA THR A 101 22.01 23.27 -19.06
C THR A 101 21.27 22.38 -18.05
N VAL A 102 20.34 21.55 -18.51
CA VAL A 102 19.60 20.55 -17.72
C VAL A 102 20.50 19.45 -17.15
N PHE A 103 21.70 19.25 -17.72
CA PHE A 103 22.72 18.32 -17.22
C PHE A 103 23.89 19.02 -16.54
N ASN A 104 23.84 20.35 -16.43
CA ASN A 104 24.90 21.09 -15.79
C ASN A 104 24.88 20.74 -14.29
N SER A 105 25.93 20.09 -13.81
CA SER A 105 26.02 19.44 -12.49
C SER A 105 25.93 20.41 -11.29
N ASN A 106 25.78 21.71 -11.56
CA ASN A 106 25.52 22.76 -10.58
C ASN A 106 24.04 23.02 -10.27
N ILE A 107 23.10 22.19 -10.77
CA ILE A 107 21.66 22.29 -10.42
C ILE A 107 21.45 22.30 -8.90
N PHE A 108 22.27 21.56 -8.16
CA PHE A 108 22.29 21.63 -6.72
C PHE A 108 23.39 22.56 -6.25
N SER A 109 23.01 23.70 -5.68
CA SER A 109 23.93 24.53 -4.92
C SER A 109 24.67 23.69 -3.86
N PRO A 110 25.91 24.05 -3.47
CA PRO A 110 26.61 23.35 -2.40
C PRO A 110 25.79 23.24 -1.10
N ALA A 111 24.93 24.24 -0.82
CA ALA A 111 24.00 24.20 0.31
C ALA A 111 22.95 23.09 0.14
N THR A 112 22.35 22.97 -1.05
CA THR A 112 21.40 21.90 -1.37
C THR A 112 22.04 20.51 -1.29
N GLN A 113 23.25 20.35 -1.84
CA GLN A 113 23.96 19.07 -1.75
C GLN A 113 24.26 18.67 -0.30
N ARG A 114 24.65 19.64 0.55
CA ARG A 114 24.84 19.40 1.98
C ARG A 114 23.53 19.00 2.66
N TRP A 115 22.43 19.67 2.35
CA TRP A 115 21.12 19.33 2.89
C TRP A 115 20.69 17.91 2.50
N VAL A 116 20.77 17.56 1.21
CA VAL A 116 20.39 16.23 0.72
C VAL A 116 21.25 15.14 1.36
N ARG A 117 22.56 15.36 1.49
CA ARG A 117 23.47 14.40 2.15
C ARG A 117 23.17 14.27 3.64
N GLY A 118 22.95 15.38 4.36
CA GLY A 118 22.57 15.36 5.77
C GLY A 118 21.26 14.62 6.00
N ARG A 119 20.24 14.93 5.20
CA ARG A 119 18.94 14.26 5.26
C ARG A 119 19.04 12.77 4.93
N ALA A 120 19.84 12.39 3.94
CA ALA A 120 20.09 11.00 3.61
C ALA A 120 20.74 10.23 4.77
N GLN A 121 21.66 10.88 5.51
CA GLN A 121 22.26 10.31 6.72
C GLN A 121 21.23 10.16 7.84
N ASP A 122 20.35 11.14 8.03
CA ASP A 122 19.30 11.07 9.04
C ASP A 122 18.30 9.97 8.72
N ILE A 123 17.87 9.83 7.47
CA ILE A 123 17.04 8.72 7.01
C ILE A 123 17.75 7.38 7.26
N ALA A 124 19.04 7.29 6.96
CA ALA A 124 19.81 6.07 7.22
C ALA A 124 19.92 5.77 8.73
N LYS A 125 20.08 6.79 9.58
CA LYS A 125 20.06 6.64 11.05
C LYS A 125 18.69 6.19 11.54
N MET A 126 17.60 6.79 11.04
CA MET A 126 16.23 6.40 11.36
C MET A 126 15.93 4.97 10.91
N ALA A 127 16.43 4.55 9.74
CA ALA A 127 16.29 3.17 9.26
C ALA A 127 17.04 2.15 10.14
N ARG A 128 18.14 2.58 10.80
CA ARG A 128 18.87 1.76 11.78
C ARG A 128 18.23 1.75 13.16
N ASN A 129 17.27 2.64 13.43
CA ASN A 129 16.59 2.67 14.73
C ASN A 129 15.75 1.38 14.90
N PRO A 130 16.04 0.53 15.89
CA PRO A 130 15.32 -0.72 16.10
C PRO A 130 13.82 -0.49 16.33
N ASN A 131 13.43 0.60 17.02
CA ASN A 131 12.03 0.92 17.30
C ASN A 131 11.25 1.25 16.01
N MET A 132 11.87 1.98 15.08
CA MET A 132 11.26 2.28 13.77
C MET A 132 11.11 1.01 12.94
N ARG A 133 12.12 0.13 12.95
CA ARG A 133 12.06 -1.16 12.27
C ARG A 133 10.94 -2.05 12.83
N GLN A 134 10.79 -2.09 14.16
CA GLN A 134 9.70 -2.83 14.81
C GLN A 134 8.33 -2.24 14.47
N THR A 135 8.17 -0.91 14.54
CA THR A 135 6.93 -0.21 14.20
C THR A 135 6.52 -0.47 12.75
N ARG A 136 7.47 -0.38 11.81
CA ARG A 136 7.24 -0.70 10.41
C ARG A 136 6.84 -2.17 10.22
N ARG A 137 7.54 -3.11 10.87
CA ARG A 137 7.22 -4.54 10.81
C ARG A 137 5.80 -4.82 11.33
N LYS A 138 5.38 -4.16 12.43
CA LYS A 138 4.00 -4.25 12.95
C LYS A 138 2.98 -3.73 11.93
N SER A 139 3.22 -2.56 11.34
CA SER A 139 2.34 -1.96 10.32
C SER A 139 2.25 -2.84 9.06
N ASP A 140 3.38 -3.35 8.56
CA ASP A 140 3.42 -4.25 7.41
C ASP A 140 2.63 -5.54 7.69
N ARG A 141 2.79 -6.13 8.89
CA ARG A 141 2.03 -7.31 9.33
C ARG A 141 0.52 -7.05 9.39
N LYS A 142 0.09 -5.93 9.97
CA LYS A 142 -1.33 -5.52 9.99
C LYS A 142 -1.90 -5.41 8.58
N ARG A 143 -1.17 -4.76 7.66
CA ARG A 143 -1.57 -4.62 6.26
C ARG A 143 -1.67 -5.97 5.56
N THR A 144 -0.68 -6.84 5.72
CA THR A 144 -0.70 -8.18 5.13
C THR A 144 -1.91 -8.99 5.62
N LEU A 145 -2.16 -8.99 6.93
CA LEU A 145 -3.30 -9.70 7.52
C LEU A 145 -4.64 -9.13 7.05
N PHE A 146 -4.75 -7.80 6.98
CA PHE A 146 -5.93 -7.13 6.45
C PHE A 146 -6.23 -7.55 5.02
N GLU A 147 -5.24 -7.57 4.13
CA GLU A 147 -5.41 -7.97 2.73
C GLU A 147 -5.80 -9.46 2.58
N TYR A 148 -5.23 -10.34 3.40
CA TYR A 148 -5.63 -11.75 3.46
C TYR A 148 -7.10 -11.89 3.84
N ARG A 149 -7.54 -11.22 4.91
CA ARG A 149 -8.95 -11.26 5.34
C ARG A 149 -9.88 -10.63 4.32
N LYS A 150 -9.51 -9.47 3.77
CA LYS A 150 -10.31 -8.76 2.75
C LYS A 150 -10.56 -9.62 1.53
N SER A 151 -9.49 -10.20 0.97
CA SER A 151 -9.60 -11.08 -0.19
C SER A 151 -10.44 -12.32 0.12
N THR A 152 -10.21 -12.98 1.26
CA THR A 152 -10.97 -14.16 1.66
C THR A 152 -12.46 -13.86 1.91
N ILE A 153 -12.79 -12.78 2.63
CA ILE A 153 -14.18 -12.37 2.87
C ILE A 153 -14.87 -12.08 1.54
N LYS A 154 -14.24 -11.28 0.67
CA LYS A 154 -14.82 -10.93 -0.64
C LYS A 154 -15.07 -12.18 -1.50
N GLN A 155 -14.14 -13.13 -1.51
CA GLN A 155 -14.21 -14.34 -2.31
C GLN A 155 -15.24 -15.35 -1.80
N HIS A 156 -15.32 -15.56 -0.48
CA HIS A 156 -16.04 -16.70 0.11
C HIS A 156 -17.31 -16.33 0.88
N LEU A 157 -17.34 -15.14 1.49
CA LEU A 157 -18.47 -14.71 2.33
C LEU A 157 -19.37 -13.71 1.61
N GLY A 158 -18.82 -12.94 0.67
CA GLY A 158 -19.51 -11.93 -0.12
C GLY A 158 -19.05 -10.51 0.21
N GLU A 159 -19.36 -9.55 -0.67
CA GLU A 159 -18.92 -8.17 -0.52
C GLU A 159 -19.59 -7.46 0.67
N HIS A 160 -20.82 -7.83 1.01
CA HIS A 160 -21.53 -7.30 2.18
C HIS A 160 -20.85 -7.67 3.51
N ALA A 161 -20.17 -8.82 3.57
CA ALA A 161 -19.43 -9.24 4.76
C ALA A 161 -18.19 -8.38 5.03
N LEU A 162 -17.74 -7.54 4.08
CA LEU A 162 -16.66 -6.59 4.30
C LEU A 162 -17.01 -5.51 5.34
N LEU A 163 -18.29 -5.29 5.63
CA LEU A 163 -18.74 -4.42 6.73
C LEU A 163 -18.24 -4.91 8.11
N TYR A 164 -17.87 -6.20 8.22
CA TYR A 164 -17.30 -6.79 9.43
C TYR A 164 -15.77 -6.79 9.43
N LEU A 165 -15.12 -6.31 8.39
CA LEU A 165 -13.67 -6.22 8.35
C LEU A 165 -13.22 -4.92 9.03
N PRO A 166 -12.39 -4.98 10.08
CA PRO A 166 -11.92 -3.78 10.75
C PRO A 166 -10.95 -3.03 9.84
N ASN A 167 -10.77 -1.73 10.06
CA ASN A 167 -9.72 -0.95 9.40
C ASN A 167 -8.33 -1.62 9.61
N VAL A 168 -7.42 -1.46 8.65
CA VAL A 168 -6.05 -2.01 8.70
C VAL A 168 -5.35 -1.69 10.02
N ASP A 169 -5.52 -0.48 10.55
CA ASP A 169 -4.87 -0.06 11.81
C ASP A 169 -5.44 -0.76 13.05
N CYS A 170 -6.68 -1.26 12.93
CA CYS A 170 -7.44 -1.93 13.99
C CYS A 170 -7.40 -3.47 13.86
N CYS A 171 -6.67 -3.98 12.87
CA CYS A 171 -6.31 -5.39 12.86
C CYS A 171 -5.50 -5.71 14.12
N SER A 172 -5.81 -6.84 14.74
CA SER A 172 -5.10 -7.36 15.91
C SER A 172 -3.59 -7.28 15.70
N ASP A 173 -2.91 -6.68 16.66
CA ASP A 173 -1.46 -6.59 16.63
C ASP A 173 -0.83 -7.97 16.64
N THR A 174 0.38 -8.04 16.08
CA THR A 174 1.20 -9.25 16.05
C THR A 174 2.57 -8.93 16.58
N GLU A 175 2.87 -9.43 17.77
CA GLU A 175 4.15 -9.26 18.43
C GLU A 175 4.97 -10.53 18.32
N ASP A 176 6.29 -10.38 18.40
CA ASP A 176 7.17 -11.53 18.60
C ASP A 176 7.27 -11.73 20.12
N ASP A 177 7.06 -12.95 20.62
CA ASP A 177 7.35 -13.29 22.01
C ASP A 177 8.88 -13.37 22.25
N GLU A 178 9.30 -13.66 23.48
CA GLU A 178 10.72 -13.78 23.84
C GLU A 178 11.45 -14.88 23.05
N ASP A 179 10.71 -15.91 22.63
CA ASP A 179 11.19 -17.04 21.81
C ASP A 179 11.13 -16.77 20.29
N GLY A 180 10.62 -15.61 19.87
CA GLY A 180 10.48 -15.21 18.47
C GLY A 180 9.26 -15.78 17.74
N ASN A 181 8.32 -16.42 18.46
CA ASN A 181 7.02 -16.82 17.92
C ASN A 181 6.13 -15.60 17.72
N VAL A 182 5.25 -15.68 16.72
CA VAL A 182 4.32 -14.60 16.42
C VAL A 182 3.05 -14.81 17.26
N ILE A 183 2.83 -13.96 18.26
CA ILE A 183 1.62 -14.00 19.09
C ILE A 183 0.60 -12.97 18.59
N VAL A 184 -0.67 -13.34 18.64
CA VAL A 184 -1.77 -12.37 18.50
C VAL A 184 -1.79 -11.49 19.75
N VAL A 185 -2.15 -10.22 19.61
CA VAL A 185 -2.53 -9.36 20.73
C VAL A 185 -4.01 -9.04 20.59
N ASP A 186 -4.79 -9.37 21.62
CA ASP A 186 -6.24 -9.10 21.58
C ASP A 186 -6.54 -7.65 21.92
N SER A 187 -7.72 -7.17 21.52
CA SER A 187 -8.14 -5.78 21.75
C SER A 187 -9.27 -5.75 22.76
N LEU A 188 -9.19 -4.85 23.75
CA LEU A 188 -10.15 -4.77 24.85
C LEU A 188 -11.60 -4.56 24.37
N TRP A 189 -11.79 -3.80 23.30
CA TRP A 189 -13.10 -3.46 22.76
C TRP A 189 -13.78 -4.62 22.01
N ARG A 190 -13.05 -5.67 21.63
CA ARG A 190 -13.52 -6.67 20.67
C ARG A 190 -14.38 -7.74 21.34
N GLU A 191 -15.60 -7.92 20.87
CA GLU A 191 -16.49 -9.00 21.34
C GLU A 191 -15.90 -10.39 21.04
N GLU A 192 -16.14 -11.36 21.92
CA GLU A 192 -15.55 -12.70 21.80
C GLU A 192 -15.97 -13.42 20.52
N ARG A 193 -17.25 -13.31 20.16
CA ARG A 193 -17.80 -13.88 18.92
C ARG A 193 -17.17 -13.24 17.67
N TYR A 194 -16.92 -11.94 17.72
CA TYR A 194 -16.30 -11.23 16.61
C TYR A 194 -14.81 -11.60 16.46
N ARG A 195 -14.11 -11.78 17.58
CA ARG A 195 -12.76 -12.37 17.59
C ARG A 195 -12.76 -13.76 16.95
N GLU A 196 -13.73 -14.61 17.29
CA GLU A 196 -13.84 -15.94 16.70
C GLU A 196 -14.10 -15.91 15.19
N PHE A 197 -14.96 -14.99 14.74
CA PHE A 197 -15.20 -14.76 13.32
C PHE A 197 -13.90 -14.43 12.58
N LEU A 198 -13.11 -13.48 13.08
CA LEU A 198 -11.83 -13.12 12.45
C LEU A 198 -10.84 -14.30 12.42
N HIS A 199 -10.77 -15.11 13.48
CA HIS A 199 -9.92 -16.31 13.48
C HIS A 199 -10.40 -17.38 12.50
N THR A 200 -11.70 -17.51 12.31
CA THR A 200 -12.28 -18.45 11.34
C THR A 200 -12.01 -17.97 9.91
N VAL A 201 -12.06 -16.66 9.65
CA VAL A 201 -11.62 -16.06 8.38
C VAL A 201 -10.13 -16.32 8.14
N ASP A 202 -9.28 -16.20 9.17
CA ASP A 202 -7.85 -16.53 9.05
C ASP A 202 -7.65 -18.01 8.66
N LYS A 203 -8.36 -18.94 9.32
CA LYS A 203 -8.32 -20.38 8.96
C LYS A 203 -8.76 -20.63 7.52
N LEU A 204 -9.87 -20.01 7.10
CA LEU A 204 -10.37 -20.10 5.73
C LEU A 204 -9.36 -19.54 4.73
N SER A 205 -8.68 -18.44 5.06
CA SER A 205 -7.65 -17.83 4.22
C SER A 205 -6.43 -18.74 4.03
N ILE A 206 -6.02 -19.43 5.10
CA ILE A 206 -4.94 -20.42 5.06
C ILE A 206 -5.36 -21.63 4.21
N HIS A 207 -6.59 -22.14 4.39
CA HIS A 207 -7.13 -23.24 3.60
C HIS A 207 -7.12 -22.91 2.11
N TYR A 208 -7.66 -21.75 1.74
CA TYR A 208 -7.68 -21.28 0.37
C TYR A 208 -6.26 -21.13 -0.24
N ALA A 209 -5.29 -20.62 0.52
CA ALA A 209 -3.90 -20.59 0.05
C ALA A 209 -3.26 -21.97 -0.09
N LYS A 210 -3.64 -22.93 0.78
CA LYS A 210 -3.17 -24.31 0.67
C LYS A 210 -3.68 -24.96 -0.61
N GLU A 211 -4.93 -24.70 -0.99
CA GLU A 211 -5.53 -25.20 -2.24
C GLU A 211 -4.94 -24.53 -3.49
N THR A 212 -4.74 -23.21 -3.46
CA THR A 212 -4.33 -22.45 -4.65
C THR A 212 -2.82 -22.37 -4.86
N GLN A 213 -2.04 -22.30 -3.79
CA GLN A 213 -0.58 -22.08 -3.83
C GLN A 213 0.22 -23.24 -3.24
N GLY A 214 -0.46 -24.24 -2.66
CA GLY A 214 0.15 -25.40 -2.03
C GLY A 214 0.48 -25.22 -0.55
N ALA A 215 0.64 -26.35 0.15
CA ALA A 215 0.81 -26.40 1.59
C ALA A 215 2.03 -25.64 2.12
N ARG A 216 3.15 -25.66 1.39
CA ARG A 216 4.37 -24.95 1.79
C ARG A 216 4.15 -23.43 1.79
N SER A 217 3.47 -22.88 0.78
CA SER A 217 3.16 -21.46 0.72
C SER A 217 2.24 -21.07 1.89
N ALA A 218 1.19 -21.86 2.12
CA ALA A 218 0.25 -21.62 3.21
C ALA A 218 0.91 -21.63 4.60
N ALA A 219 1.84 -22.56 4.85
CA ALA A 219 2.58 -22.65 6.11
C ALA A 219 3.55 -21.48 6.37
N GLN A 220 3.99 -20.77 5.32
CA GLN A 220 4.88 -19.62 5.45
C GLN A 220 4.16 -18.30 5.69
N ARG A 221 2.83 -18.26 5.50
CA ARG A 221 2.02 -17.06 5.69
C ARG A 221 2.04 -16.58 7.14
N LEU A 222 1.73 -15.29 7.31
CA LEU A 222 1.67 -14.67 8.64
C LEU A 222 0.57 -15.29 9.51
N ASP A 223 -0.63 -15.47 8.96
CA ASP A 223 -1.80 -15.96 9.67
C ASP A 223 -1.68 -17.42 10.14
N SER A 224 -0.94 -18.27 9.42
CA SER A 224 -0.68 -19.66 9.83
C SER A 224 0.35 -19.79 10.95
N ARG A 225 1.17 -18.77 11.18
CA ARG A 225 2.22 -18.74 12.21
C ARG A 225 1.78 -18.07 13.50
N ARG A 226 0.59 -17.48 13.54
CA ARG A 226 0.07 -16.74 14.69
C ARG A 226 -0.46 -17.69 15.75
N GLN A 227 0.00 -17.49 16.98
CA GLN A 227 -0.50 -18.22 18.14
C GLN A 227 -1.56 -17.39 18.90
N PRO A 228 -2.55 -18.04 19.53
CA PRO A 228 -3.57 -17.34 20.31
C PRO A 228 -2.93 -16.48 21.40
N SER A 229 -3.51 -15.31 21.63
CA SER A 229 -3.00 -14.38 22.62
C SER A 229 -3.29 -14.83 24.04
N THR A 230 -2.38 -14.52 24.95
CA THR A 230 -2.67 -14.44 26.40
C THR A 230 -2.78 -12.97 26.86
N ARG A 231 -2.48 -12.00 25.99
CA ARG A 231 -2.39 -10.57 26.33
C ARG A 231 -3.47 -9.74 25.64
N VAL A 232 -4.08 -8.85 26.40
CA VAL A 232 -4.99 -7.83 25.88
C VAL A 232 -4.25 -6.49 25.81
N ASP A 233 -4.39 -5.78 24.70
CA ASP A 233 -3.96 -4.40 24.56
C ASP A 233 -5.12 -3.46 24.87
N GLU A 234 -4.99 -2.75 25.98
CA GLU A 234 -5.94 -1.73 26.44
C GLU A 234 -5.88 -0.44 25.60
N ARG A 235 -4.77 -0.21 24.91
CA ARG A 235 -4.54 0.98 24.06
C ARG A 235 -4.75 0.69 22.58
N ALA A 236 -5.29 -0.48 22.25
CA ALA A 236 -5.56 -0.86 20.88
C ALA A 236 -6.53 0.13 20.21
N ALA A 237 -6.23 0.52 18.98
CA ALA A 237 -7.13 1.34 18.18
C ALA A 237 -8.51 0.68 18.03
N VAL A 238 -9.57 1.45 18.23
CA VAL A 238 -10.95 1.01 18.09
C VAL A 238 -11.35 1.17 16.63
N ALA A 239 -11.80 0.09 15.99
CA ALA A 239 -12.26 0.16 14.61
C ALA A 239 -13.52 1.02 14.54
N PRO A 240 -13.58 2.07 13.70
CA PRO A 240 -14.83 2.75 13.44
C PRO A 240 -15.67 1.96 12.44
N ASN A 241 -16.95 2.31 12.37
CA ASN A 241 -17.92 1.82 11.40
C ASN A 241 -18.18 0.29 11.40
N LEU A 242 -18.05 -0.38 12.55
CA LEU A 242 -18.48 -1.78 12.69
C LEU A 242 -19.90 -1.89 13.26
N PRO A 243 -20.64 -2.98 13.00
CA PRO A 243 -21.90 -3.26 13.66
C PRO A 243 -21.75 -3.39 15.19
N LYS A 244 -22.77 -2.99 15.97
CA LYS A 244 -22.75 -3.00 17.45
C LYS A 244 -22.23 -4.32 18.03
N GLN A 245 -22.67 -5.45 17.46
CA GLN A 245 -22.30 -6.80 17.90
C GLN A 245 -20.80 -7.15 17.79
N CYS A 246 -19.98 -6.28 17.20
CA CYS A 246 -18.53 -6.44 17.14
C CYS A 246 -17.82 -5.91 18.40
N TYR A 247 -18.50 -5.11 19.22
CA TYR A 247 -17.97 -4.48 20.41
C TYR A 247 -18.42 -5.21 21.68
N ARG A 248 -17.54 -5.30 22.68
CA ARG A 248 -17.92 -5.79 24.01
C ARG A 248 -18.95 -4.88 24.64
N GLU A 249 -19.98 -5.46 25.27
CA GLU A 249 -21.07 -4.67 25.86
C GLU A 249 -20.56 -3.74 26.97
N GLU A 250 -19.62 -4.20 27.81
CA GLU A 250 -19.00 -3.39 28.87
C GLU A 250 -18.23 -2.18 28.28
N PHE A 251 -17.44 -2.42 27.24
CA PHE A 251 -16.70 -1.36 26.55
C PHE A 251 -17.66 -0.35 25.92
N TYR A 252 -18.66 -0.84 25.19
CA TYR A 252 -19.64 -0.02 24.48
C TYR A 252 -20.51 0.81 25.44
N SER A 253 -20.89 0.23 26.57
CA SER A 253 -21.69 0.87 27.62
C SER A 253 -20.94 2.03 28.29
N ASN A 254 -19.62 1.97 28.37
CA ASN A 254 -18.80 3.03 28.96
C ASN A 254 -18.55 4.21 28.01
N LEU A 255 -18.84 4.07 26.71
CA LEU A 255 -18.69 5.16 25.73
C LEU A 255 -19.80 6.19 25.84
N ARG A 256 -19.46 7.45 25.54
CA ARG A 256 -20.44 8.53 25.39
C ARG A 256 -21.32 8.29 24.16
N GLN A 257 -22.53 8.83 24.16
CA GLN A 257 -23.46 8.68 23.04
C GLN A 257 -22.87 9.15 21.69
N THR A 258 -22.11 10.25 21.71
CA THR A 258 -21.43 10.77 20.52
C THR A 258 -20.35 9.82 19.99
N GLU A 259 -19.61 9.15 20.87
CA GLU A 259 -18.57 8.19 20.49
C GLU A 259 -19.19 6.93 19.91
N ARG A 260 -20.27 6.44 20.51
CA ARG A 260 -21.05 5.30 20.00
C ARG A 260 -21.53 5.53 18.56
N TYR A 261 -21.99 6.74 18.26
CA TYR A 261 -22.42 7.14 16.92
C TYR A 261 -21.25 7.15 15.92
N LEU A 262 -20.04 7.55 16.33
CA LEU A 262 -18.87 7.60 15.44
C LEU A 262 -18.29 6.21 15.13
N ILE A 263 -18.46 5.23 16.02
CA ILE A 263 -17.88 3.90 15.83
C ILE A 263 -18.86 2.88 15.27
N THR A 264 -20.17 3.13 15.32
CA THR A 264 -21.18 2.12 14.96
C THR A 264 -21.86 2.45 13.65
N VAL A 265 -22.05 1.44 12.81
CA VAL A 265 -22.99 1.53 11.68
C VAL A 265 -24.28 0.81 12.07
N GLU A 266 -25.41 1.50 11.90
CA GLU A 266 -26.72 0.87 11.97
C GLU A 266 -26.97 0.07 10.68
N GLY A 267 -27.27 -1.23 10.81
CA GLY A 267 -27.80 -2.03 9.68
C GLY A 267 -26.81 -2.97 8.99
N GLY A 268 -26.41 -4.05 9.65
CA GLY A 268 -25.92 -5.24 8.94
C GLY A 268 -27.08 -6.05 8.39
N SER A 269 -27.09 -6.36 7.09
CA SER A 269 -28.11 -7.21 6.47
C SER A 269 -28.06 -8.68 6.95
N GLU A 270 -26.90 -9.12 7.42
CA GLU A 270 -26.65 -10.48 7.90
C GLU A 270 -26.05 -10.42 9.32
N SER A 271 -26.46 -11.34 10.20
CA SER A 271 -25.96 -11.42 11.56
C SER A 271 -24.53 -11.98 11.62
N LEU A 272 -23.75 -11.56 12.61
CA LEU A 272 -22.39 -12.05 12.82
C LEU A 272 -22.37 -13.58 13.01
N GLU A 273 -23.39 -14.14 13.66
CA GLU A 273 -23.56 -15.58 13.83
C GLU A 273 -23.72 -16.33 12.51
N SER A 274 -24.51 -15.78 11.59
CA SER A 274 -24.72 -16.39 10.28
C SER A 274 -23.43 -16.38 9.46
N LEU A 275 -22.70 -15.27 9.46
CA LEU A 275 -21.39 -15.16 8.83
C LEU A 275 -20.35 -16.10 9.45
N LEU A 276 -20.34 -16.22 10.77
CA LEU A 276 -19.46 -17.15 11.49
C LEU A 276 -19.78 -18.60 11.13
N ALA A 277 -21.05 -18.99 11.10
CA ALA A 277 -21.48 -20.33 10.70
C ALA A 277 -21.06 -20.64 9.26
N LYS A 278 -21.24 -19.69 8.34
CA LYS A 278 -20.82 -19.80 6.93
C LYS A 278 -19.30 -19.95 6.81
N ALA A 279 -18.53 -19.13 7.51
CA ALA A 279 -17.07 -19.20 7.51
C ALA A 279 -16.57 -20.56 8.07
N ARG A 280 -17.19 -21.06 9.15
CA ARG A 280 -16.86 -22.38 9.72
C ARG A 280 -17.14 -23.50 8.72
N ALA A 281 -18.27 -23.47 8.04
CA ALA A 281 -18.65 -24.48 7.05
C ALA A 281 -17.65 -24.56 5.88
N LEU A 282 -17.09 -23.42 5.46
CA LEU A 282 -16.11 -23.34 4.37
C LEU A 282 -14.67 -23.67 4.79
N SER A 283 -14.39 -23.64 6.09
CA SER A 283 -13.03 -23.87 6.64
C SER A 283 -12.72 -25.34 6.97
N LYS A 284 -13.71 -26.23 6.85
CA LYS A 284 -13.58 -27.67 7.09
C LYS A 284 -13.06 -28.37 5.84
#